data_AF-A0A4Y9ZNC5-F1
#
_entry.id   AF-A0A4Y9ZNC5-F1
#
_cell.length_a   1.000
_cell.length_b   1.000
_cell.length_c   1.000
_cell.angle_alpha   90.00
_cell.angle_beta   90.00
_cell.angle_gamma   90.00
#
_symmetry.space_group_name_H-M   'P 1'
#
loop_
_entity.id
_entity.type
_entity.pdbx_description
1 polymer ?
#
loop_
_entity_poly.entity_id
_entity_poly.type
_entity_poly.pdbx_seq_one_letter_code
_entity_poly.pdbx_strand_id
1 'polypeptide(L)'
;MDDGDFGRYGVLRLMRRHEPDVVVTSFPIDDEEVTFGRDQSCSVRLYYNSVSAVHAKVIFQERKAFLVVLGTHGVHIDNCPVFPSSSASGSEHATTVPLANNSHIEIHKKRFRFEYPPKPIRAALLATPSPQKVGANGNRRALRMSMIQSAQVFSPAPSPDPRTNLRILQTPIKPLSSPLKNGYRAPR
;
A
#
# COMPACT_ATOMS: atom_id res chain seq x y z
N MET A 1 -5.65 15.39 -9.05
CA MET A 1 -4.82 14.19 -8.88
C MET A 1 -5.54 13.34 -7.89
N ASP A 2 -5.86 12.12 -8.26
CA ASP A 2 -6.69 11.25 -7.42
C ASP A 2 -5.78 10.53 -6.42
N ASP A 3 -6.10 10.66 -5.12
CA ASP A 3 -5.29 10.10 -4.02
C ASP A 3 -5.18 8.57 -4.07
N GLY A 4 -6.00 7.90 -4.89
CA GLY A 4 -6.01 6.45 -5.08
C GLY A 4 -4.87 5.90 -5.95
N ASP A 5 -4.09 6.75 -6.62
CA ASP A 5 -2.96 6.31 -7.47
C ASP A 5 -1.71 5.92 -6.68
N PHE A 6 -1.63 6.29 -5.40
CA PHE A 6 -0.44 6.11 -4.58
C PHE A 6 -0.43 4.76 -3.84
N GLY A 7 0.64 4.00 -4.05
CA GLY A 7 0.96 2.86 -3.20
C GLY A 7 1.65 3.29 -1.90
N ARG A 8 1.98 2.31 -1.05
CA ARG A 8 2.63 2.54 0.25
C ARG A 8 3.88 3.42 0.18
N TYR A 9 4.74 3.18 -0.81
CA TYR A 9 6.03 3.86 -0.95
C TYR A 9 6.00 4.97 -2.01
N GLY A 10 4.95 5.05 -2.83
CA GLY A 10 4.79 6.06 -3.88
C GLY A 10 4.06 5.55 -5.11
N VAL A 11 4.26 6.26 -6.20
CA VAL A 11 3.76 5.89 -7.52
C VAL A 11 4.86 6.09 -8.56
N LEU A 12 4.91 5.19 -9.53
CA LEU A 12 5.73 5.29 -10.72
C LEU A 12 4.83 5.61 -11.91
N ARG A 13 5.00 6.79 -12.51
CA ARG A 13 4.19 7.22 -13.66
C ARG A 13 4.98 7.03 -14.94
N LEU A 14 4.46 6.26 -15.90
CA LEU A 14 5.03 6.21 -17.24
C LEU A 14 4.59 7.47 -18.01
N MET A 15 5.56 8.23 -18.50
CA MET A 15 5.33 9.46 -19.26
C MET A 15 5.35 9.18 -20.76
N ARG A 16 4.61 9.98 -21.52
CA ARG A 16 4.64 9.92 -22.99
C ARG A 16 6.00 10.42 -23.50
N ARG A 17 6.52 9.78 -24.55
CA ARG A 17 7.87 10.07 -25.08
C ARG A 17 8.01 11.50 -25.62
N HIS A 18 7.02 11.97 -26.38
CA HIS A 18 7.06 13.28 -27.04
C HIS A 18 6.42 14.41 -26.22
N GLU A 19 5.65 14.07 -25.19
CA GLU A 19 4.99 15.02 -24.29
C GLU A 19 5.31 14.61 -22.86
N PRO A 20 6.39 15.15 -22.26
CA PRO A 20 6.92 14.66 -20.99
C PRO A 20 6.00 14.92 -19.80
N ASP A 21 4.97 15.76 -19.95
CA ASP A 21 4.01 16.10 -18.90
C ASP A 21 2.76 15.21 -18.94
N VAL A 22 2.54 14.45 -20.03
CA VAL A 22 1.38 13.58 -20.17
C VAL A 22 1.69 12.20 -19.61
N VAL A 23 0.96 11.84 -18.55
CA VAL A 23 1.00 10.52 -17.93
C VAL A 23 0.24 9.53 -18.79
N VAL A 24 0.88 8.41 -19.13
CA VAL A 24 0.28 7.29 -19.86
C VAL A 24 -0.38 6.30 -18.90
N THR A 25 0.34 5.95 -17.83
CA THR A 25 -0.15 5.01 -16.82
C THR A 25 0.56 5.25 -15.49
N SER A 26 -0.14 4.98 -14.40
CA SER A 26 0.37 5.06 -13.03
C SER A 26 0.52 3.65 -12.46
N PHE A 27 1.64 3.38 -11.80
CA PHE A 27 1.89 2.12 -11.09
C PHE A 27 2.11 2.42 -9.60
N PRO A 28 1.16 2.07 -8.72
CA PRO A 28 1.37 2.22 -7.28
C PRO A 28 2.51 1.31 -6.82
N ILE A 29 3.37 1.82 -5.92
CA ILE A 29 4.50 1.08 -5.36
C ILE A 29 4.15 0.66 -3.93
N ASP A 30 3.85 -0.62 -3.76
CA ASP A 30 3.50 -1.19 -2.45
C ASP A 30 4.64 -2.00 -1.82
N ASP A 31 5.67 -2.32 -2.59
CA ASP A 31 6.83 -3.11 -2.16
C ASP A 31 8.07 -2.25 -1.95
N GLU A 32 8.97 -2.74 -1.10
CA GLU A 32 10.27 -2.12 -0.82
C GLU A 32 11.25 -2.22 -1.98
N GLU A 33 10.99 -3.11 -2.94
CA GLU A 33 11.81 -3.30 -4.13
C GLU A 33 10.93 -3.35 -5.38
N VAL A 34 11.27 -2.51 -6.36
CA VAL A 34 10.67 -2.48 -7.70
C VAL A 34 11.76 -2.71 -8.73
N THR A 35 11.65 -3.77 -9.51
CA THR A 35 12.66 -4.16 -10.49
C THR A 35 12.23 -3.80 -11.91
N PHE A 36 13.19 -3.31 -12.70
CA PHE A 36 13.06 -3.01 -14.12
C PHE A 36 13.93 -3.97 -14.91
N GLY A 37 13.38 -4.60 -15.94
CA GLY A 37 14.17 -5.52 -16.74
C GLY A 37 13.38 -6.20 -17.83
N ARG A 38 14.06 -7.02 -18.63
CA ARG A 38 13.45 -7.81 -19.70
C ARG A 38 12.79 -9.10 -19.19
N ASP A 39 13.26 -9.58 -18.04
CA ASP A 39 12.79 -10.84 -17.47
C ASP A 39 11.33 -10.76 -16.99
N GLN A 40 10.65 -11.91 -16.97
CA GLN A 40 9.25 -12.01 -16.55
C GLN A 40 9.06 -11.79 -15.04
N SER A 41 10.10 -12.05 -14.25
CA SER A 41 10.07 -11.85 -12.79
C SER A 41 10.11 -10.37 -12.38
N CYS A 42 10.46 -9.46 -13.28
CA CYS A 42 10.59 -8.04 -12.99
C CYS A 42 9.23 -7.36 -12.76
N SER A 43 9.16 -6.45 -11.78
CA SER A 43 7.97 -5.64 -11.50
C SER A 43 7.51 -4.84 -12.71
N VAL A 44 8.47 -4.23 -13.43
CA VAL A 44 8.24 -3.50 -14.68
C VAL A 44 9.03 -4.19 -15.80
N ARG A 45 8.31 -4.93 -16.64
CA ARG A 45 8.89 -5.66 -17.76
C ARG A 45 9.02 -4.81 -19.01
N LEU A 46 10.22 -4.77 -19.59
CA LEU A 46 10.57 -4.04 -20.81
C LEU A 46 11.08 -5.03 -21.88
N TYR A 47 10.30 -5.22 -22.95
CA TYR A 47 10.57 -6.23 -23.99
C TYR A 47 11.70 -5.86 -24.99
N TYR A 48 12.62 -4.98 -24.61
CA TYR A 48 13.64 -4.45 -25.50
C TYR A 48 14.97 -5.19 -25.33
N ASN A 49 15.66 -5.46 -26.44
CA ASN A 49 16.91 -6.23 -26.40
C ASN A 49 18.07 -5.47 -25.75
N SER A 50 18.03 -4.13 -25.77
CA SER A 50 19.00 -3.28 -25.05
C SER A 50 18.73 -3.19 -23.56
N VAL A 51 17.67 -3.84 -23.05
CA VAL A 51 17.37 -3.89 -21.62
C VAL A 51 17.81 -5.26 -21.10
N SER A 52 18.63 -5.22 -20.06
CA SER A 52 19.18 -6.40 -19.39
C SER A 52 18.07 -7.21 -18.71
N ALA A 53 18.34 -8.48 -18.36
CA ALA A 53 17.35 -9.33 -17.68
C ALA A 53 16.80 -8.65 -16.42
N VAL A 54 17.69 -8.17 -15.55
CA VAL A 54 17.45 -7.16 -14.53
C VAL A 54 18.35 -5.98 -14.86
N HIS A 55 17.75 -4.81 -15.08
CA HIS A 55 18.44 -3.64 -15.61
C HIS A 55 18.63 -2.56 -14.56
N ALA A 56 17.60 -2.32 -13.75
CA ALA A 56 17.70 -1.45 -12.60
C ALA A 56 16.68 -1.89 -11.54
N LYS A 57 16.87 -1.45 -10.30
CA LYS A 57 15.88 -1.64 -9.24
C LYS A 57 15.80 -0.41 -8.37
N VAL A 58 14.57 -0.03 -8.00
CA VAL A 58 14.32 0.96 -6.97
C VAL A 58 14.18 0.21 -5.65
N ILE A 59 14.99 0.59 -4.67
CA ILE A 59 14.96 0.06 -3.31
C ILE A 59 14.60 1.17 -2.33
N PHE A 60 13.79 0.86 -1.34
CA PHE A 60 13.46 1.78 -0.26
C PHE A 60 14.22 1.40 1.01
N GLN A 61 15.14 2.26 1.44
CA GLN A 61 15.86 2.12 2.70
C GLN A 61 15.51 3.29 3.60
N GLU A 62 15.05 3.01 4.82
CA GLU A 62 14.65 4.05 5.79
C GLU A 62 13.63 5.07 5.25
N ARG A 63 12.74 4.62 4.35
CA ARG A 63 11.74 5.45 3.63
C ARG A 63 12.34 6.41 2.57
N LYS A 64 13.62 6.25 2.22
CA LYS A 64 14.26 6.94 1.10
C LYS A 64 14.42 5.97 -0.06
N ALA A 65 14.07 6.42 -1.25
CA ALA A 65 14.24 5.67 -2.48
C ALA A 65 15.68 5.80 -2.99
N PHE A 66 16.23 4.69 -3.43
CA PHE A 66 17.51 4.61 -4.14
C PHE A 66 17.31 3.79 -5.41
N LEU A 67 17.91 4.24 -6.51
CA LEU A 67 17.97 3.50 -7.76
C LEU A 67 19.31 2.78 -7.86
N VAL A 68 19.27 1.46 -7.97
CA VAL A 68 20.45 0.63 -8.24
C VAL A 68 20.46 0.29 -9.72
N VAL A 69 21.51 0.73 -10.42
CA VAL A 69 21.74 0.48 -11.84
C VAL A 69 22.64 -0.73 -12.00
N LEU A 70 22.13 -1.77 -12.69
CA LEU A 70 22.80 -3.06 -12.91
C LEU A 70 23.06 -3.33 -14.40
N GLY A 71 22.26 -2.71 -15.27
CA GLY A 71 22.25 -2.98 -16.70
C GLY A 71 23.41 -2.34 -17.46
N THR A 72 23.92 -3.06 -18.45
CA THR A 72 25.07 -2.67 -19.28
C THR A 72 24.89 -1.35 -20.01
N HIS A 73 23.68 -1.04 -20.48
CA HIS A 73 23.37 0.20 -21.20
C HIS A 73 23.11 1.40 -20.28
N GLY A 74 23.17 1.21 -18.96
CA GLY A 74 22.92 2.27 -17.98
C GLY A 74 21.49 2.78 -17.98
N VAL A 75 21.23 3.78 -17.15
CA VAL A 75 19.93 4.43 -16.99
C VAL A 75 20.13 5.94 -17.00
N HIS A 76 19.19 6.69 -17.55
CA HIS A 76 19.25 8.16 -17.48
C HIS A 76 18.38 8.63 -16.30
N ILE A 77 18.96 9.42 -15.40
CA ILE A 77 18.26 10.03 -14.27
C ILE A 77 18.25 11.54 -14.50
N ASP A 78 17.07 12.13 -14.70
CA ASP A 78 16.92 13.57 -14.97
C ASP A 78 17.83 14.07 -16.13
N ASN A 79 17.94 13.25 -17.17
CA ASN A 79 18.81 13.41 -18.36
C ASN A 79 20.32 13.19 -18.12
N CYS A 80 20.73 12.81 -16.91
CA CYS A 80 22.11 12.42 -16.62
C CYS A 80 22.28 10.91 -16.80
N PRO A 81 23.19 10.45 -17.69
CA PRO A 81 23.45 9.02 -17.86
C PRO A 81 24.22 8.47 -16.66
N VAL A 82 23.72 7.36 -16.10
CA VAL A 82 24.34 6.62 -15.00
C VAL A 82 24.60 5.20 -15.45
N PHE A 83 25.85 4.77 -15.34
CA PHE A 83 26.29 3.43 -15.72
C PHE A 83 26.64 2.61 -14.47
N PRO A 84 26.56 1.27 -14.56
CA PRO A 84 27.02 0.39 -13.51
C PRO A 84 28.52 0.59 -13.21
N SER A 85 28.91 0.43 -11.95
CA SER A 85 30.31 0.61 -11.52
C SER A 85 31.22 -0.49 -12.06
N SER A 86 32.40 -0.12 -12.54
CA SER A 86 33.42 -1.05 -13.07
C SER A 86 34.30 -1.69 -11.98
N SER A 87 34.08 -1.39 -10.70
CA SER A 87 34.96 -1.85 -9.61
C SER A 87 34.85 -3.38 -9.37
N ALA A 88 35.95 -4.08 -9.66
CA ALA A 88 36.04 -5.54 -9.77
C ALA A 88 36.25 -6.30 -8.45
N SER A 89 35.51 -5.98 -7.39
CA SER A 89 35.64 -6.73 -6.13
C SER A 89 34.32 -6.87 -5.35
N GLY A 90 33.62 -7.98 -5.63
CA GLY A 90 32.54 -8.51 -4.79
C GLY A 90 31.13 -8.12 -5.24
N SER A 91 30.38 -9.13 -5.71
CA SER A 91 28.95 -9.13 -6.08
C SER A 91 28.39 -7.84 -6.71
N GLU A 92 28.42 -7.87 -8.05
CA GLU A 92 27.62 -7.09 -8.99
C GLU A 92 28.04 -5.64 -9.23
N HIS A 93 28.35 -5.34 -10.49
CA HIS A 93 28.62 -4.03 -11.06
C HIS A 93 27.40 -3.11 -10.86
N ALA A 94 27.21 -2.58 -9.65
CA ALA A 94 26.02 -1.84 -9.27
C ALA A 94 26.38 -0.40 -8.90
N THR A 95 25.65 0.56 -9.46
CA THR A 95 25.73 1.97 -9.05
C THR A 95 24.43 2.36 -8.37
N THR A 96 24.52 2.81 -7.11
CA THR A 96 23.36 3.25 -6.33
C THR A 96 23.27 4.78 -6.32
N VAL A 97 22.13 5.32 -6.73
CA VAL A 97 21.87 6.76 -6.78
C VAL A 97 20.64 7.08 -5.94
N PRO A 98 20.67 8.10 -5.06
CA PRO A 98 19.48 8.53 -4.32
C PRO A 98 18.43 9.07 -5.29
N LEU A 99 17.17 8.65 -5.12
CA LEU A 99 16.06 9.04 -5.98
C LEU A 99 15.17 10.09 -5.27
N ALA A 100 15.19 11.31 -5.82
CA ALA A 100 14.42 12.43 -5.29
C ALA A 100 12.95 12.38 -5.77
N ASN A 101 12.09 13.17 -5.11
CA ASN A 101 10.71 13.29 -5.54
C ASN A 101 10.63 13.93 -6.93
N ASN A 102 9.76 13.41 -7.80
CA ASN A 102 9.60 13.83 -9.19
C ASN A 102 10.81 13.59 -10.11
N SER A 103 11.80 12.80 -9.68
CA SER A 103 12.90 12.41 -10.55
C SER A 103 12.42 11.56 -11.72
N HIS A 104 13.02 11.80 -12.88
CA HIS A 104 12.75 11.06 -14.10
C HIS A 104 13.78 9.96 -14.32
N ILE A 105 13.30 8.75 -14.52
CA ILE A 105 14.12 7.58 -14.84
C ILE A 105 13.82 7.20 -16.29
N GLU A 106 14.82 7.21 -17.16
CA GLU A 106 14.66 6.81 -18.55
C GLU A 106 15.48 5.56 -18.89
N ILE A 107 14.77 4.52 -19.35
CA ILE A 107 15.31 3.23 -19.77
C ILE A 107 14.79 2.94 -21.18
N HIS A 108 15.69 2.81 -22.16
CA HIS A 108 15.34 2.58 -23.57
C HIS A 108 14.19 3.51 -24.05
N LYS A 109 14.36 4.83 -23.88
CA LYS A 109 13.37 5.84 -24.32
C LYS A 109 12.00 5.74 -23.64
N LYS A 110 11.87 4.94 -22.57
CA LYS A 110 10.71 4.94 -21.67
C LYS A 110 11.06 5.76 -20.45
N ARG A 111 10.34 6.87 -20.29
CA ARG A 111 10.52 7.81 -19.19
C ARG A 111 9.49 7.52 -18.10
N PHE A 112 9.97 7.28 -16.90
CA PHE A 112 9.17 7.10 -15.71
C PHE A 112 9.40 8.27 -14.78
N ARG A 113 8.36 8.76 -14.11
CA ARG A 113 8.47 9.75 -13.05
C ARG A 113 8.16 9.08 -11.72
N PHE A 114 9.10 9.17 -10.80
CA PHE A 114 8.89 8.68 -9.44
C PHE A 114 8.30 9.77 -8.55
N GLU A 115 7.29 9.43 -7.77
CA GLU A 115 6.61 10.39 -6.89
C GLU A 115 6.28 9.73 -5.55
N TYR A 116 6.73 10.35 -4.46
CA TYR A 116 6.35 9.94 -3.10
C TYR A 116 4.88 10.26 -2.83
N PRO A 117 4.21 9.52 -1.93
CA PRO A 117 2.86 9.88 -1.53
C PRO A 117 2.82 11.29 -0.90
N PRO A 118 1.72 12.03 -1.05
CA PRO A 118 1.50 13.29 -0.33
C PRO A 118 1.68 13.10 1.18
N LYS A 119 2.31 14.08 1.84
CA LYS A 119 2.55 14.07 3.29
C LYS A 119 1.35 13.64 4.16
N PRO A 120 0.11 14.12 3.93
CA PRO A 120 -1.01 13.76 4.80
C PRO A 120 -1.39 12.28 4.72
N ILE A 121 -1.23 11.64 3.55
CA ILE A 121 -1.68 10.25 3.35
C ILE A 121 -0.61 9.20 3.66
N ARG A 122 0.67 9.60 3.76
CA ARG A 122 1.80 8.67 4.02
C ARG A 122 1.59 7.78 5.25
N ALA A 123 1.15 8.37 6.36
CA ALA A 123 0.96 7.63 7.61
C ALA A 123 -0.15 6.58 7.47
N ALA A 124 -1.23 6.93 6.79
CA ALA A 124 -2.35 6.02 6.54
C ALA A 124 -1.94 4.86 5.61
N LEU A 125 -1.23 5.16 4.51
CA LEU A 125 -0.76 4.14 3.56
C LEU A 125 0.25 3.15 4.17
N LEU A 126 1.11 3.63 5.07
CA LEU A 126 2.03 2.79 5.82
C LEU A 126 1.33 1.91 6.86
N ALA A 127 0.30 2.45 7.53
CA ALA A 127 -0.48 1.70 8.52
C ALA A 127 -1.45 0.69 7.90
N THR A 128 -1.76 0.84 6.61
CA THR A 128 -2.67 -0.06 5.91
C THR A 128 -1.98 -1.41 5.69
N PRO A 129 -2.54 -2.53 6.20
CA PRO A 129 -1.99 -3.85 5.94
C PRO A 129 -1.99 -4.11 4.44
N SER A 130 -0.86 -4.56 3.89
CA SER A 130 -0.77 -4.80 2.44
C SER A 130 -1.75 -5.91 2.07
N PRO A 131 -2.51 -5.78 0.96
CA PRO A 131 -3.20 -6.94 0.42
C PRO A 131 -2.11 -7.98 0.12
N GLN A 132 -2.10 -9.08 0.87
CA GLN A 132 -1.07 -10.11 0.73
C GLN A 132 -0.96 -10.50 -0.74
N LYS A 133 0.21 -10.24 -1.34
CA LYS A 133 0.54 -10.75 -2.67
C LYS A 133 0.27 -12.24 -2.69
N VAL A 134 -0.48 -12.68 -3.70
CA VAL A 134 -0.64 -14.10 -4.02
C VAL A 134 0.77 -14.64 -4.23
N GLY A 135 1.30 -15.37 -3.24
CA GLY A 135 2.59 -16.05 -3.37
C GLY A 135 2.55 -17.01 -4.56
N ALA A 136 3.73 -17.36 -5.08
CA ALA A 136 3.91 -18.25 -6.24
C ALA A 136 3.14 -19.59 -6.18
N ASN A 137 2.64 -19.97 -5.00
CA ASN A 137 1.79 -21.14 -4.76
C ASN A 137 0.30 -20.82 -4.51
N GLY A 138 -0.27 -19.80 -5.14
CA GLY A 138 -1.73 -19.63 -5.35
C GLY A 138 -2.64 -19.54 -4.11
N ASN A 139 -2.12 -19.68 -2.90
CA ASN A 139 -2.93 -19.81 -1.70
C ASN A 139 -3.23 -18.42 -1.14
N ARG A 140 -4.32 -17.84 -1.63
CA ARG A 140 -5.08 -16.82 -0.89
C ARG A 140 -5.49 -17.43 0.45
N ARG A 141 -4.72 -17.20 1.51
CA ARG A 141 -5.33 -17.14 2.84
C ARG A 141 -6.03 -15.79 2.91
N ALA A 142 -7.16 -15.68 2.19
CA ALA A 142 -8.11 -14.62 2.44
C ALA A 142 -8.27 -14.56 3.96
N LEU A 143 -8.22 -13.36 4.53
CA LEU A 143 -8.54 -13.16 5.94
C LEU A 143 -9.91 -13.79 6.12
N ARG A 144 -9.95 -15.03 6.64
CA ARG A 144 -11.18 -15.74 6.93
C ARG A 144 -11.67 -15.00 8.16
N MET A 145 -12.34 -13.87 7.92
CA MET A 145 -13.35 -13.35 8.79
C MET A 145 -14.33 -14.51 8.89
N SER A 146 -14.02 -15.46 9.77
CA SER A 146 -14.87 -16.59 10.03
C SER A 146 -16.21 -15.93 10.31
N MET A 147 -17.16 -16.12 9.39
CA MET A 147 -18.54 -15.79 9.67
C MET A 147 -18.81 -16.43 11.02
N ILE A 148 -19.00 -15.60 12.03
CA ILE A 148 -19.70 -16.04 13.22
C ILE A 148 -21.09 -16.36 12.67
N GLN A 149 -21.33 -17.64 12.32
CA GLN A 149 -22.53 -18.08 11.59
C GLN A 149 -23.81 -17.74 12.36
N SER A 150 -23.68 -17.47 13.65
CA SER A 150 -24.64 -16.79 14.51
C SER A 150 -23.88 -16.40 15.76
N ALA A 151 -24.16 -15.25 16.36
CA ALA A 151 -23.90 -15.14 17.78
C ALA A 151 -24.73 -16.25 18.42
N GLN A 152 -24.11 -17.32 18.92
CA GLN A 152 -24.77 -18.15 19.92
C GLN A 152 -24.89 -17.28 21.16
N VAL A 153 -25.94 -16.45 21.16
CA VAL A 153 -26.43 -15.85 22.37
C VAL A 153 -26.91 -17.03 23.18
N PHE A 154 -26.12 -17.38 24.19
CA PHE A 154 -26.51 -18.28 25.25
C PHE A 154 -27.70 -17.61 25.94
N SER A 155 -28.90 -17.78 25.38
CA SER A 155 -30.14 -17.41 26.02
C SER A 155 -30.45 -18.59 26.93
N PRO A 156 -30.24 -18.47 28.25
CA PRO A 156 -30.69 -19.52 29.16
C PRO A 156 -32.16 -19.79 28.87
N ALA A 157 -32.53 -21.06 28.75
CA ALA A 157 -33.91 -21.44 28.49
C ALA A 157 -34.83 -20.74 29.50
N PRO A 158 -35.97 -20.17 29.07
CA PRO A 158 -36.87 -19.48 29.97
C PRO A 158 -37.30 -20.44 31.07
N SER A 159 -37.06 -20.05 32.31
CA SER A 159 -37.49 -20.81 33.48
C SER A 159 -39.03 -20.95 33.46
N PRO A 160 -39.58 -22.06 33.97
CA PRO A 160 -41.03 -22.27 34.01
C PRO A 160 -41.75 -21.24 34.90
N ASP A 161 -41.04 -20.62 35.85
CA ASP A 161 -41.57 -19.50 36.62
C ASP A 161 -41.36 -18.16 35.87
N PRO A 162 -42.43 -17.46 35.48
CA PRO A 162 -42.32 -16.20 34.74
C PRO A 162 -41.61 -15.09 35.53
N ARG A 163 -41.57 -15.17 36.87
CA ARG A 163 -40.94 -14.14 37.72
C ARG A 163 -39.42 -14.12 37.60
N THR A 164 -38.80 -15.28 37.40
CA THR A 164 -37.34 -15.41 37.21
C THR A 164 -36.89 -14.89 35.86
N ASN A 165 -37.70 -15.08 34.81
CA ASN A 165 -37.40 -14.54 33.47
C ASN A 165 -37.43 -13.00 33.46
N LEU A 166 -38.37 -12.39 34.20
CA LEU A 166 -38.44 -10.93 34.34
C LEU A 166 -37.23 -10.33 35.05
N ARG A 167 -36.59 -11.05 35.98
CA ARG A 167 -35.32 -10.61 36.60
C ARG A 167 -34.15 -10.66 35.63
N ILE A 168 -34.08 -11.67 34.77
CA ILE A 168 -32.98 -11.85 33.79
C ILE A 168 -33.07 -10.78 32.68
N LEU A 169 -34.28 -10.36 32.32
CA LEU A 169 -34.52 -9.32 31.31
C LEU A 169 -34.25 -7.89 31.81
N GLN A 170 -33.96 -7.70 33.09
CA GLN A 170 -33.53 -6.39 33.61
C GLN A 170 -32.06 -6.17 33.25
N THR A 171 -31.80 -5.30 32.28
CA THR A 171 -30.43 -4.86 31.95
C THR A 171 -29.75 -4.25 33.18
N PRO A 172 -28.44 -4.40 33.37
CA PRO A 172 -27.70 -3.86 34.52
C PRO A 172 -27.62 -2.32 34.54
N ILE A 173 -28.26 -1.64 33.59
CA ILE A 173 -28.38 -0.20 33.55
C ILE A 173 -29.39 0.20 34.62
N LYS A 174 -28.90 0.77 35.73
CA LYS A 174 -29.73 1.43 36.73
C LYS A 174 -30.69 2.38 36.00
N PRO A 175 -32.00 2.36 36.30
CA PRO A 175 -32.90 3.33 35.72
C PRO A 175 -32.41 4.72 36.10
N LEU A 176 -31.87 5.44 35.12
CA LEU A 176 -31.66 6.86 35.22
C LEU A 176 -33.03 7.45 35.52
N SER A 177 -33.20 7.97 36.73
CA SER A 177 -34.38 8.71 37.14
C SER A 177 -34.71 9.70 36.03
N SER A 178 -35.83 9.48 35.34
CA SER A 178 -36.33 10.42 34.34
C SER A 178 -36.58 11.76 35.05
N PRO A 179 -36.01 12.89 34.60
CA PRO A 179 -36.08 14.15 35.32
C PRO A 179 -37.44 14.88 35.14
N LEU A 180 -38.55 14.15 34.99
CA LEU A 180 -39.86 14.71 34.74
C LEU A 180 -40.90 14.15 35.71
N LYS A 181 -40.78 14.52 36.99
CA LYS A 181 -41.97 14.72 37.85
C LYS A 181 -41.65 15.54 39.10
N ASN A 182 -41.24 16.79 38.92
CA ASN A 182 -41.39 17.79 39.97
C ASN A 182 -42.30 18.91 39.49
N GLY A 183 -43.42 19.07 40.18
CA GLY A 183 -44.17 20.31 40.26
C GLY A 183 -45.31 20.46 39.25
N TYR A 184 -46.52 20.07 39.64
CA TYR A 184 -47.67 20.98 39.65
C TYR A 184 -48.62 20.54 40.76
N ARG A 185 -48.55 21.27 41.88
CA ARG A 185 -49.55 21.21 42.96
C ARG A 185 -50.51 22.36 42.67
N ALA A 186 -51.75 22.06 42.29
CA ALA A 186 -52.77 23.10 42.12
C ALA A 186 -53.17 23.65 43.51
N PRO A 187 -53.30 24.98 43.68
CA PRO A 187 -53.93 25.54 44.86
C PRO A 187 -55.45 25.31 44.80
N ARG A 188 -56.05 25.22 45.98
CA ARG A 188 -57.48 25.00 46.24
C ARG A 188 -58.35 26.14 45.73
#